data_AF-A0A0F5I890-F1
#
_entry.id   AF-A0A0F5I890-F1
#
_cell.length_a   1.000
_cell.length_b   1.000
_cell.length_c   1.000
_cell.angle_alpha   90.00
_cell.angle_beta   90.00
_cell.angle_gamma   90.00
#
_symmetry.space_group_name_H-M   'P 1'
#
loop_
_entity.id
_entity.type
_entity.pdbx_description
1 polymer ?
#
loop_
_entity_poly.entity_id
_entity_poly.type
_entity_poly.pdbx_seq_one_letter_code
_entity_poly.pdbx_strand_id
1 'polypeptide(L)'
;MLAEKELIEFHHMNLMVISIVVAVFASYVAVNLLSRITVHNTKRDKWLLFLSSIVMGGGIWTMHFVDMLSLYLNTQVTYDMSLVILSFILSVTSSAFSFWIVEGAQHRKHSMMISSMVLGAGIVGMH
;
A
#
# COMPACT_ATOMS: atom_id res chain seq x y z
N MET A 1 25.12 13.32 -23.97
CA MET A 1 24.30 12.18 -24.45
C MET A 1 24.59 10.83 -23.75
N LEU A 2 25.83 10.31 -23.62
CA LEU A 2 26.08 9.09 -22.82
C LEU A 2 26.04 9.34 -21.29
N ALA A 3 26.62 10.44 -20.82
CA ALA A 3 26.62 10.81 -19.40
C ALA A 3 25.22 11.23 -18.85
N GLU A 4 24.34 11.75 -19.70
CA GLU A 4 22.95 12.05 -19.32
C GLU A 4 22.13 10.78 -19.13
N LYS A 5 22.37 9.73 -19.94
CA LYS A 5 21.65 8.45 -19.81
C LYS A 5 22.01 7.72 -18.51
N GLU A 6 23.28 7.73 -18.10
CA GLU A 6 23.69 7.17 -16.80
C GLU A 6 23.10 7.92 -15.61
N LEU A 7 23.05 9.26 -15.66
CA LEU A 7 22.44 10.07 -14.60
C LEU A 7 20.93 9.82 -14.47
N ILE A 8 20.24 9.64 -15.60
CA ILE A 8 18.82 9.31 -15.64
C ILE A 8 18.60 7.90 -15.07
N GLU A 9 19.36 6.89 -15.50
CA GLU A 9 19.29 5.52 -14.95
C GLU A 9 19.54 5.46 -13.44
N PHE A 10 20.57 6.14 -12.92
CA PHE A 10 20.84 6.18 -11.48
C PHE A 10 19.72 6.86 -10.69
N HIS A 11 19.10 7.91 -11.24
CA HIS A 11 18.02 8.60 -10.54
C HIS A 11 16.76 7.73 -10.40
N HIS A 12 16.41 6.97 -11.44
CA HIS A 12 15.27 6.06 -11.43
C HIS A 12 15.45 4.88 -10.48
N MET A 13 16.64 4.27 -10.49
CA MET A 13 16.97 3.19 -9.55
C MET A 13 16.91 3.66 -8.09
N ASN A 14 17.36 4.88 -7.80
CA ASN A 14 17.28 5.46 -6.46
C ASN A 14 15.84 5.68 -6.00
N LEU A 15 14.95 6.16 -6.89
CA LEU A 15 13.53 6.35 -6.56
C LEU A 15 12.83 5.03 -6.26
N MET A 16 13.14 3.97 -7.03
CA MET A 16 12.64 2.62 -6.78
C MET A 16 13.08 2.09 -5.42
N VAL A 17 14.37 2.23 -5.07
CA VAL A 17 14.89 1.79 -3.77
C VAL A 17 14.25 2.58 -2.62
N ILE A 18 14.10 3.89 -2.76
CA ILE A 18 13.44 4.73 -1.75
C ILE A 18 11.97 4.32 -1.58
N SER A 19 11.26 4.04 -2.68
CA SER A 19 9.87 3.54 -2.67
C SER A 19 9.74 2.25 -1.87
N ILE A 20 10.62 1.27 -2.13
CA ILE A 20 10.65 -0.01 -1.40
C ILE A 20 10.91 0.22 0.09
N VAL A 21 11.87 1.06 0.45
CA VAL A 21 12.17 1.37 1.86
C VAL A 21 10.96 2.01 2.55
N VAL A 22 10.29 2.96 1.90
CA VAL A 22 9.08 3.60 2.42
C VAL A 22 7.94 2.59 2.55
N ALA A 23 7.76 1.71 1.58
CA ALA A 23 6.73 0.67 1.61
C ALA A 23 6.95 -0.33 2.76
N VAL A 24 8.20 -0.77 2.96
CA VAL A 24 8.57 -1.63 4.10
C VAL A 24 8.30 -0.92 5.42
N PHE A 25 8.66 0.36 5.53
CA PHE A 25 8.42 1.14 6.73
C PHE A 25 6.92 1.34 7.00
N ALA A 26 6.13 1.67 5.97
CA ALA A 26 4.68 1.80 6.07
C ALA A 26 4.02 0.48 6.51
N SER A 27 4.40 -0.64 5.90
CA SER A 27 3.92 -1.97 6.28
C SER A 27 4.27 -2.31 7.73
N TYR A 28 5.51 -2.03 8.15
CA TYR A 28 5.93 -2.22 9.54
C TYR A 28 5.08 -1.40 10.52
N VAL A 29 4.85 -0.11 10.23
CA VAL A 29 4.01 0.75 11.07
C VAL A 29 2.56 0.25 11.10
N ALA A 30 1.99 -0.12 9.95
CA ALA A 30 0.63 -0.62 9.84
C ALA A 30 0.42 -1.90 10.66
N VAL A 31 1.32 -2.88 10.52
CA VAL A 31 1.24 -4.15 11.26
C VAL A 31 1.49 -3.93 12.75
N ASN A 32 2.44 -3.06 13.14
CA ASN A 32 2.66 -2.72 14.55
C ASN A 32 1.49 -1.96 15.18
N LEU A 33 0.70 -1.22 14.40
CA LEU A 33 -0.56 -0.63 14.85
C LEU A 33 -1.65 -1.70 14.99
N LEU A 34 -1.76 -2.60 14.00
CA LEU A 34 -2.71 -3.70 14.01
C LEU A 34 -2.45 -4.66 15.18
N SER A 35 -1.20 -4.96 15.50
CA SER A 35 -0.82 -5.84 16.62
C SER A 35 -1.11 -5.24 18.00
N ARG A 36 -1.39 -3.93 18.08
CA ARG A 36 -1.77 -3.24 19.32
C ARG A 36 -3.28 -3.27 19.56
N ILE A 37 -4.06 -3.71 18.58
CA ILE A 37 -5.50 -3.87 18.72
C ILE A 37 -5.75 -4.99 19.72
N THR A 38 -6.44 -4.63 20.80
CA THR A 38 -6.78 -5.56 21.87
C THR A 38 -8.21 -6.04 21.63
N VAL A 39 -8.50 -7.31 21.95
CA VAL A 39 -9.80 -7.98 21.70
C VAL A 39 -10.99 -7.28 22.39
N HIS A 40 -10.72 -6.39 23.33
CA HIS A 40 -11.73 -5.48 23.88
C HIS A 40 -12.14 -4.48 22.81
N ASN A 41 -13.26 -4.70 22.12
CA ASN A 41 -13.89 -3.85 21.08
C ASN A 41 -14.12 -2.38 21.54
N THR A 42 -13.03 -1.64 21.78
CA THR A 42 -13.04 -0.29 22.32
C THR A 42 -13.01 0.68 21.16
N LYS A 43 -13.46 1.93 21.38
CA LYS A 43 -13.31 3.00 20.38
C LYS A 43 -11.85 3.14 19.90
N ARG A 44 -10.89 2.91 20.80
CA ARG A 44 -9.45 2.95 20.50
C ARG A 44 -9.05 1.93 19.43
N ASP A 45 -9.55 0.70 19.51
CA ASP A 45 -9.22 -0.38 18.58
C ASP A 45 -9.73 -0.10 17.17
N LYS A 46 -10.96 0.41 17.05
CA LYS A 46 -11.51 0.87 15.77
C LYS A 46 -10.70 2.01 15.16
N TRP A 47 -10.25 2.95 15.98
CA TRP A 47 -9.37 4.04 15.55
C TRP A 47 -8.00 3.53 15.08
N LEU A 48 -7.40 2.58 15.79
CA LEU A 48 -6.13 1.95 15.41
C LEU A 48 -6.27 1.12 14.12
N LEU A 49 -7.40 0.43 13.92
CA LEU A 49 -7.70 -0.29 12.69
C LEU A 49 -7.80 0.67 11.51
N PHE A 50 -8.54 1.76 11.67
CA PHE A 50 -8.67 2.77 10.63
C PHE A 50 -7.31 3.38 10.26
N LEU A 51 -6.51 3.74 11.29
CA LEU A 51 -5.20 4.33 11.08
C LEU A 51 -4.22 3.37 10.42
N SER A 52 -4.16 2.10 10.86
CA SER A 52 -3.33 1.07 10.24
C SER A 52 -3.70 0.83 8.78
N SER A 53 -5.00 0.81 8.47
CA SER A 53 -5.51 0.62 7.10
C SER A 53 -5.13 1.76 6.16
N ILE A 54 -5.19 3.01 6.64
CA ILE A 54 -4.74 4.18 5.88
C ILE A 54 -3.24 4.13 5.64
N VAL A 55 -2.45 3.79 6.66
CA VAL A 55 -0.99 3.69 6.52
C VAL A 55 -0.60 2.61 5.52
N MET A 56 -1.24 1.44 5.59
CA MET A 56 -0.99 0.34 4.64
C MET A 56 -1.43 0.69 3.22
N GLY A 57 -2.68 1.15 3.06
CA GLY A 57 -3.22 1.55 1.76
C GLY A 57 -2.43 2.69 1.12
N GLY A 58 -2.05 3.70 1.90
CA GLY A 58 -1.21 4.80 1.46
C GLY A 58 0.19 4.34 1.04
N GLY A 59 0.78 3.38 1.75
CA GLY A 59 2.05 2.76 1.37
C GLY A 59 1.95 2.02 0.03
N ILE A 60 0.94 1.16 -0.15
CA ILE A 60 0.69 0.44 -1.41
C ILE A 60 0.46 1.42 -2.57
N TRP A 61 -0.36 2.45 -2.35
CA TRP A 61 -0.66 3.46 -3.35
C TRP A 61 0.58 4.27 -3.75
N THR A 62 1.37 4.71 -2.76
CA THR A 62 2.61 5.45 -3.03
C THR A 62 3.61 4.59 -3.79
N MET A 63 3.79 3.32 -3.39
CA MET A 63 4.68 2.40 -4.08
C MET A 63 4.29 2.24 -5.55
N HIS A 64 3.01 1.97 -5.83
CA HIS A 64 2.52 1.83 -7.20
C HIS A 64 2.70 3.10 -8.03
N PHE A 65 2.42 4.27 -7.47
CA PHE A 65 2.52 5.52 -8.21
C PHE A 65 3.99 5.92 -8.47
N VAL A 66 4.86 5.74 -7.49
CA VAL A 66 6.31 6.03 -7.62
C VAL A 66 6.97 5.05 -8.60
N ASP A 67 6.58 3.78 -8.57
CA ASP A 67 7.08 2.78 -9.54
C ASP A 67 6.64 3.11 -10.97
N MET A 68 5.39 3.55 -11.17
CA MET A 68 4.90 4.01 -12.48
C MET A 68 5.62 5.28 -12.96
N LEU A 69 6.01 6.18 -12.05
CA LEU A 69 6.79 7.38 -12.39
C LEU A 69 8.26 7.05 -12.73
N SER A 70 8.79 5.97 -12.16
CA SER A 70 10.14 5.48 -12.45
C SER A 70 10.22 4.75 -13.80
N LEU A 71 9.11 4.21 -14.31
CA LEU A 71 9.06 3.59 -15.63
C LEU A 71 8.90 4.66 -16.71
N TYR A 72 9.94 4.82 -17.53
CA TYR A 72 9.93 5.75 -18.66
C TYR A 72 9.02 5.23 -19.79
N LEU A 73 7.71 5.43 -19.65
CA LEU A 73 6.78 5.29 -20.76
C LEU A 73 6.93 6.55 -21.63
N ASN A 74 7.46 6.40 -22.84
CA ASN A 74 7.69 7.46 -23.84
C ASN A 74 6.38 8.08 -24.40
N THR A 75 5.32 8.10 -23.60
CA THR A 75 3.98 8.57 -23.90
C THR A 75 3.56 9.58 -22.86
N GLN A 76 2.90 10.67 -23.25
CA GLN A 76 2.31 11.62 -22.31
C GLN A 76 1.23 10.91 -21.49
N VAL A 77 1.60 10.45 -20.29
CA VAL A 77 0.65 9.89 -19.33
C VAL A 77 -0.06 11.05 -18.66
N THR A 78 -1.24 11.39 -19.15
CA THR A 78 -2.13 12.34 -18.47
C THR A 78 -2.73 11.62 -17.27
N TYR A 79 -2.24 11.92 -16.07
CA TYR A 79 -2.83 11.40 -14.85
C TYR A 79 -4.15 12.13 -14.59
N ASP A 80 -5.28 11.46 -14.84
CA ASP A 80 -6.56 11.95 -14.38
C ASP A 80 -6.62 11.88 -12.86
N MET A 81 -6.76 13.04 -12.21
CA MET A 81 -6.87 13.14 -10.75
C MET A 81 -7.99 12.24 -10.19
N SER A 82 -9.06 12.04 -10.96
CA SER A 82 -10.16 11.14 -10.61
C SER A 82 -9.70 9.68 -10.47
N LEU A 83 -8.86 9.19 -11.39
CA LEU A 83 -8.33 7.83 -11.35
C LEU A 83 -7.34 7.65 -10.20
N VAL A 84 -6.49 8.66 -9.96
CA VAL A 84 -5.51 8.65 -8.86
C VAL A 84 -6.20 8.54 -7.50
N ILE A 85 -7.29 9.30 -7.30
CA ILE A 85 -8.10 9.25 -6.08
C ILE A 85 -8.84 7.92 -5.98
N LEU A 86 -9.38 7.40 -7.08
CA LEU A 86 -10.09 6.13 -7.09
C LEU A 86 -9.18 4.96 -6.67
N SER A 87 -7.96 4.90 -7.22
CA SER A 87 -6.97 3.88 -6.85
C SER A 87 -6.53 3.99 -5.39
N PHE A 88 -6.44 5.21 -4.84
CA PHE A 88 -6.18 5.42 -3.41
C PHE A 88 -7.32 4.86 -2.54
N ILE A 89 -8.57 5.12 -2.91
CA ILE A 89 -9.74 4.59 -2.20
C ILE A 89 -9.76 3.06 -2.27
N LEU A 90 -9.44 2.47 -3.43
CA LEU A 90 -9.38 1.01 -3.59
C LEU A 90 -8.30 0.37 -2.71
N SER A 91 -7.09 0.94 -2.65
CA SER A 91 -6.02 0.37 -1.81
C SER A 91 -6.35 0.46 -0.31
N VAL A 92 -6.93 1.58 0.13
CA VAL A 92 -7.30 1.81 1.55
C VAL A 92 -8.46 0.89 1.95
N THR A 93 -9.49 0.78 1.10
CA THR A 93 -10.64 -0.10 1.39
C THR A 93 -10.23 -1.57 1.42
N SER A 94 -9.42 -2.04 0.46
CA SER A 94 -8.87 -3.40 0.46
C SER A 94 -8.04 -3.68 1.73
N SER A 95 -7.18 -2.74 2.13
CA SER A 95 -6.39 -2.85 3.36
C SER A 95 -7.28 -2.92 4.60
N ALA A 96 -8.33 -2.09 4.66
CA ALA A 96 -9.29 -2.08 5.76
C ALA A 96 -10.05 -3.40 5.88
N PHE A 97 -10.54 -3.95 4.75
CA PHE A 97 -11.21 -5.25 4.75
C PHE A 97 -10.26 -6.36 5.19
N SER A 98 -9.01 -6.35 4.71
CA SER A 98 -8.00 -7.34 5.10
C SER A 98 -7.74 -7.33 6.61
N PHE A 99 -7.54 -6.15 7.19
CA PHE A 99 -7.29 -6.00 8.62
C PHE A 99 -8.50 -6.34 9.48
N TRP A 100 -9.71 -6.02 9.02
CA TRP A 100 -10.94 -6.41 9.70
C TRP A 100 -11.13 -7.94 9.76
N ILE A 101 -10.76 -8.65 8.69
CA ILE A 101 -10.78 -10.12 8.64
C ILE A 101 -9.73 -10.73 9.60
N VAL A 102 -8.55 -10.11 9.71
CA VAL A 102 -7.48 -10.58 10.60
C VAL A 102 -7.85 -10.35 12.07
N GLU A 103 -8.42 -9.19 12.41
CA GLU A 103 -8.86 -8.86 13.77
C GLU A 103 -9.92 -9.84 14.28
N GLY A 104 -10.94 -10.15 13.47
CA GLY A 104 -12.07 -10.99 13.87
C GLY A 104 -11.73 -12.49 14.03
N ALA A 105 -10.60 -12.96 13.52
CA ALA A 105 -10.36 -14.40 13.33
C ALA A 105 -9.32 -15.02 14.27
N GLN A 106 -8.90 -14.33 15.34
CA GLN A 106 -7.97 -14.80 16.40
C GLN A 106 -7.13 -16.03 16.02
N HIS A 107 -6.01 -15.79 15.33
CA HIS A 107 -4.95 -16.79 15.05
C HIS A 107 -5.28 -17.97 14.14
N ARG A 108 -6.45 -18.01 13.47
CA ARG A 108 -6.73 -19.10 12.52
C ARG A 108 -5.95 -18.87 11.21
N LYS A 109 -5.04 -19.80 10.85
CA LYS A 109 -4.21 -19.75 9.62
C LYS A 109 -5.02 -19.44 8.34
N HIS A 110 -6.28 -19.90 8.28
CA HIS A 110 -7.18 -19.62 7.16
C HIS A 110 -7.51 -18.13 6.98
N SER A 111 -7.59 -17.34 8.05
CA SER A 111 -7.85 -15.90 7.94
C SER A 111 -6.68 -15.15 7.30
N MET A 112 -5.43 -15.57 7.56
CA MET A 112 -4.27 -15.00 6.89
C MET A 112 -4.31 -15.22 5.37
N MET A 113 -4.68 -16.41 4.90
CA MET A 113 -4.85 -16.66 3.47
C MET A 113 -5.91 -15.76 2.86
N ILE A 114 -7.11 -15.68 3.48
CA ILE A 114 -8.20 -14.82 2.99
C ILE A 114 -7.76 -13.34 2.98
N SER A 115 -7.08 -12.87 4.02
CA SER A 115 -6.61 -11.48 4.13
C SER A 115 -5.61 -11.11 3.02
N SER A 116 -4.69 -12.02 2.67
CA SER A 116 -3.74 -11.83 1.58
C SER A 116 -4.41 -11.83 0.21
N MET A 117 -5.43 -12.67 0.01
CA MET A 117 -6.22 -12.69 -1.21
C MET A 117 -6.99 -11.37 -1.40
N VAL A 118 -7.56 -10.82 -0.33
CA VAL A 118 -8.28 -9.54 -0.36
C VAL A 118 -7.33 -8.37 -0.69
N LEU A 119 -6.15 -8.34 -0.06
CA LEU A 119 -5.11 -7.35 -0.40
C LEU A 119 -4.64 -7.48 -1.85
N GLY A 120 -4.37 -8.70 -2.31
CA GLY A 120 -3.97 -8.97 -3.69
C GLY A 120 -5.04 -8.56 -4.70
N ALA A 121 -6.32 -8.86 -4.42
CA ALA A 121 -7.43 -8.42 -5.26
C ALA A 121 -7.54 -6.89 -5.33
N GLY A 122 -7.26 -6.19 -4.23
CA GLY A 122 -7.18 -4.73 -4.21
C GLY A 122 -6.09 -4.18 -5.13
N ILE A 123 -4.89 -4.78 -5.07
CA ILE A 123 -3.76 -4.42 -5.94
C ILE A 123 -4.08 -4.67 -7.41
N VAL A 124 -4.71 -5.82 -7.73
CA VAL A 124 -5.16 -6.12 -9.10
C VAL A 124 -6.20 -5.10 -9.56
N GLY A 125 -7.13 -4.69 -8.70
CA GLY A 125 -8.13 -3.68 -9.04
C GLY A 125 -7.56 -2.27 -9.30
N MET A 126 -6.30 -2.02 -8.93
CA MET A 126 -5.60 -0.76 -9.28
C MET A 126 -5.00 -0.77 -10.69
N HIS A 127 -4.95 -1.93 -11.36
CA HIS A 127 -4.44 -2.12 -12.72
C HIS A 127 -5.60 -2.29 -13.71
#